data_AF-A0AAN1XWT1-F1
#
_entry.id   AF-A0AAN1XWT1-F1
#
_cell.length_a   1.000
_cell.length_b   1.000
_cell.length_c   1.000
_cell.angle_alpha   90.00
_cell.angle_beta   90.00
_cell.angle_gamma   90.00
#
_symmetry.space_group_name_H-M   'P 1'
#
loop_
_entity.id
_entity.type
_entity.pdbx_description
1 polymer ?
#
loop_
_entity_poly.entity_id
_entity_poly.type
_entity_poly.pdbx_seq_one_letter_code
_entity_poly.pdbx_strand_id
1 'polypeptide(L)'
;MRLARHAFPKLHGHALQALRRALDLDVADDVGVAHRALGDARATAALLNVLIRRYLHLGYPADTASLVAVAQARIRFPRFPFGRFRGVPIARVPDDYLEWMMRCADPPFDADIRGTASAELARRTAERARDLRPSLRPAS
;
A
#
# COMPACT_ATOMS: atom_id res chain seq x y z
N MET A 1 2.60 0.80 10.78
CA MET A 1 1.64 0.29 9.78
C MET A 1 2.19 0.10 8.37
N ARG A 2 3.26 0.78 7.93
CA ARG A 2 3.84 0.57 6.59
C ARG A 2 4.32 -0.87 6.34
N LEU A 3 5.03 -1.46 7.30
CA LEU A 3 5.46 -2.86 7.23
C LEU A 3 4.29 -3.84 6.98
N ALA A 4 3.12 -3.58 7.58
CA ALA A 4 1.91 -4.39 7.35
C ALA A 4 1.39 -4.29 5.90
N ARG A 5 1.56 -3.15 5.23
CA ARG A 5 1.18 -2.98 3.82
C ARG A 5 2.07 -3.80 2.89
N HIS A 6 3.35 -3.95 3.23
CA HIS A 6 4.28 -4.82 2.51
C HIS A 6 4.04 -6.30 2.81
N ALA A 7 3.81 -6.65 4.08
CA ALA A 7 3.57 -8.03 4.52
C ALA A 7 2.22 -8.59 4.04
N PHE A 8 1.19 -7.73 3.96
CA PHE A 8 -0.19 -8.08 3.64
C PHE A 8 -0.84 -7.08 2.65
N PRO A 9 -0.36 -7.00 1.40
CA PRO A 9 -0.81 -5.98 0.44
C PRO A 9 -2.26 -6.16 -0.03
N LYS A 10 -2.85 -7.33 0.19
CA LYS A 10 -4.21 -7.67 -0.24
C LYS A 10 -5.29 -7.32 0.81
N LEU A 11 -4.92 -6.96 2.04
CA LEU A 11 -5.89 -6.59 3.07
C LEU A 11 -6.53 -5.23 2.77
N HIS A 12 -7.83 -5.11 3.08
CA HIS A 12 -8.63 -3.91 2.81
C HIS A 12 -8.29 -2.71 3.72
N GLY A 13 -7.62 -2.94 4.85
CA GLY A 13 -7.26 -1.90 5.80
C GLY A 13 -6.06 -2.29 6.66
N HIS A 14 -5.22 -1.29 6.95
CA HIS A 14 -3.97 -1.47 7.71
C HIS A 14 -3.93 -0.60 8.98
N ALA A 15 -5.08 -0.12 9.45
CA ALA A 15 -5.20 0.46 10.79
C ALA A 15 -5.07 -0.65 11.85
N LEU A 16 -4.59 -0.33 13.05
CA LEU A 16 -4.33 -1.32 14.11
C LEU A 16 -5.55 -2.23 14.35
N GLN A 17 -6.73 -1.64 14.57
CA GLN A 17 -7.97 -2.37 14.82
C GLN A 17 -8.45 -3.18 13.60
N ALA A 18 -8.17 -2.71 12.38
CA ALA A 18 -8.49 -3.48 11.17
C ALA A 18 -7.58 -4.71 11.04
N LEU A 19 -6.30 -4.56 11.33
CA LEU A 19 -5.33 -5.65 11.33
C LEU A 19 -5.58 -6.63 12.47
N ARG A 20 -5.94 -6.14 13.67
CA ARG A 20 -6.34 -6.97 14.82
C ARG A 20 -7.43 -7.96 14.42
N ARG A 21 -8.52 -7.45 13.84
CA ARG A 21 -9.64 -8.27 13.37
C ARG A 21 -9.28 -9.17 12.19
N ALA A 22 -8.53 -8.64 11.21
CA ALA A 22 -8.19 -9.39 10.00
C ALA A 22 -7.19 -10.53 10.23
N LEU A 23 -6.38 -10.43 11.29
CA LEU A 23 -5.35 -11.42 11.64
C LEU A 23 -5.70 -12.20 12.92
N ASP A 24 -6.91 -12.03 13.43
CA ASP A 24 -7.43 -12.68 14.64
C ASP A 24 -6.46 -12.60 15.83
N LEU A 25 -5.97 -11.37 16.11
CA LEU A 25 -5.05 -11.15 17.22
C LEU A 25 -5.83 -11.13 18.53
N ASP A 26 -5.69 -12.20 19.31
CA ASP A 26 -6.26 -12.33 20.65
C ASP A 26 -5.59 -11.36 21.63
N VAL A 27 -6.28 -10.27 21.93
CA VAL A 27 -5.84 -9.27 22.90
C VAL A 27 -7.07 -8.97 23.74
N ALA A 28 -7.02 -9.33 25.03
CA ALA A 28 -8.11 -9.13 25.97
C ALA A 28 -8.61 -7.67 25.93
N ASP A 29 -9.91 -7.50 25.68
CA ASP A 29 -10.59 -6.21 25.65
C ASP A 29 -10.89 -5.77 27.11
N ASP A 30 -9.86 -5.36 27.84
CA ASP A 30 -10.00 -4.89 29.23
C ASP A 30 -10.62 -3.47 29.23
N VAL A 31 -11.90 -3.38 29.58
CA VAL A 31 -12.77 -2.20 29.34
C VAL A 31 -12.47 -1.04 30.32
N GLY A 32 -11.75 -0.01 29.85
CA GLY A 32 -11.61 1.30 30.51
C GLY A 32 -10.64 2.24 29.78
N VAL A 33 -10.78 3.57 29.89
CA VAL A 33 -9.96 4.54 29.12
C VAL A 33 -8.46 4.44 29.43
N ALA A 34 -8.09 4.23 30.70
CA ALA A 34 -6.70 3.95 31.09
C ALA A 34 -6.20 2.58 30.58
N HIS A 35 -7.11 1.62 30.42
CA HIS A 35 -6.82 0.29 29.88
C HIS A 35 -6.74 0.27 28.35
N ARG A 36 -7.30 1.26 27.63
CA ARG A 36 -7.19 1.35 26.15
C ARG A 36 -5.76 1.52 25.68
N ALA A 37 -4.94 2.33 26.36
CA ALA A 37 -3.54 2.49 26.00
C ALA A 37 -2.75 1.18 26.17
N LEU A 38 -3.03 0.43 27.24
CA LEU A 38 -2.45 -0.89 27.47
C LEU A 38 -2.93 -1.90 26.43
N GLY A 39 -4.22 -1.86 26.05
CA GLY A 39 -4.79 -2.66 24.99
C GLY A 39 -4.12 -2.40 23.64
N ASP A 40 -3.97 -1.14 23.25
CA ASP A 40 -3.28 -0.76 22.00
C ASP A 40 -1.79 -1.14 22.02
N ALA A 41 -1.11 -1.04 23.18
CA ALA A 41 0.27 -1.48 23.32
C ALA A 41 0.41 -3.00 23.14
N ARG A 42 -0.45 -3.80 23.80
CA ARG A 42 -0.49 -5.26 23.65
C ARG A 42 -0.79 -5.66 22.20
N ALA A 43 -1.79 -5.03 21.58
CA ALA A 43 -2.15 -5.27 20.19
C ALA A 43 -1.03 -4.90 19.22
N THR A 44 -0.31 -3.81 19.49
CA THR A 44 0.85 -3.40 18.68
C THR A 44 2.00 -4.39 18.81
N ALA A 45 2.30 -4.88 20.02
CA ALA A 45 3.32 -5.89 20.23
C ALA A 45 2.97 -7.22 19.55
N ALA A 46 1.72 -7.69 19.69
CA ALA A 46 1.23 -8.89 19.01
C ALA A 46 1.32 -8.74 17.48
N LEU A 47 0.88 -7.60 16.94
CA LEU A 47 0.97 -7.31 15.52
C LEU A 47 2.42 -7.27 15.04
N LEU A 48 3.33 -6.63 15.78
CA LEU A 48 4.74 -6.57 15.42
C LEU A 48 5.35 -7.98 15.30
N ASN A 49 5.06 -8.87 16.25
CA ASN A 49 5.51 -10.25 16.20
C ASN A 49 5.00 -10.97 14.94
N VAL A 50 3.72 -10.79 14.58
CA VAL A 50 3.17 -11.36 13.33
C VAL A 50 3.85 -10.80 12.10
N LEU A 51 4.11 -9.49 12.07
CA LEU A 51 4.80 -8.83 10.95
C LEU A 51 6.24 -9.32 10.79
N ILE A 52 7.00 -9.48 11.88
CA ILE A 52 8.37 -10.00 11.84
C ILE A 52 8.36 -11.44 11.30
N ARG A 53 7.48 -12.32 11.82
CA ARG A 53 7.38 -13.69 11.31
C ARG A 53 7.03 -13.73 9.83
N ARG A 54 6.09 -12.89 9.39
CA ARG A 54 5.70 -12.79 7.98
C ARG A 54 6.85 -12.27 7.12
N TYR A 55 7.56 -11.25 7.58
CA TYR A 55 8.72 -10.68 6.91
C TYR A 55 9.83 -11.72 6.70
N LEU A 56 10.17 -12.49 7.73
CA LEU A 56 11.14 -13.58 7.62
C LEU A 56 10.65 -14.69 6.68
N HIS A 57 9.36 -15.04 6.75
CA HIS A 57 8.77 -16.03 5.84
C HIS A 57 8.78 -15.58 4.37
N LEU A 58 8.76 -14.27 4.10
CA LEU A 58 8.94 -13.72 2.74
C LEU A 58 10.40 -13.77 2.26
N GLY A 59 11.33 -14.29 3.08
CA GLY A 59 12.74 -14.46 2.73
C GLY A 59 13.61 -13.22 2.98
N TYR A 60 13.11 -12.24 3.73
CA TYR A 60 13.92 -11.06 4.05
C TYR A 60 14.95 -11.34 5.17
N PRO A 61 16.07 -10.58 5.21
CA PRO A 61 17.15 -10.78 6.20
C PRO A 61 16.71 -10.59 7.65
N ALA A 62 17.21 -11.42 8.56
CA ALA A 62 16.90 -11.33 9.99
C ALA A 62 17.71 -10.25 10.74
N ASP A 63 17.62 -9.01 10.28
CA ASP A 63 18.28 -7.86 10.91
C ASP A 63 17.39 -6.60 10.94
N THR A 64 17.64 -5.75 11.93
CA THR A 64 16.83 -4.56 12.19
C THR A 64 16.94 -3.53 11.07
N ALA A 65 18.11 -3.37 10.45
CA ALA A 65 18.33 -2.37 9.41
C ALA A 65 17.51 -2.71 8.16
N SER A 66 17.55 -3.96 7.72
CA SER A 66 16.75 -4.48 6.61
C SER A 66 15.25 -4.39 6.89
N LEU A 67 14.82 -4.67 8.11
CA LEU A 67 13.41 -4.56 8.51
C LEU A 67 12.92 -3.11 8.42
N VAL A 68 13.71 -2.16 8.93
CA VAL A 68 13.42 -0.73 8.85
C VAL A 68 13.39 -0.26 7.39
N ALA A 69 14.38 -0.68 6.59
CA ALA A 69 14.44 -0.34 5.17
C ALA A 69 13.19 -0.81 4.41
N VAL A 70 12.73 -2.04 4.63
CA VAL A 70 11.49 -2.55 4.03
C VAL A 70 10.27 -1.76 4.54
N ALA A 71 10.20 -1.46 5.83
CA ALA A 71 9.09 -0.65 6.36
C ALA A 71 9.03 0.76 5.74
N GLN A 72 10.19 1.36 5.42
CA GLN A 72 10.29 2.69 4.82
C GLN A 72 10.14 2.68 3.30
N ALA A 73 10.37 1.54 2.65
CA ALA A 73 10.25 1.39 1.20
C ALA A 73 8.89 1.89 0.67
N ARG A 74 8.93 2.44 -0.55
CA ARG A 74 7.77 2.98 -1.26
C ARG A 74 6.68 1.93 -1.38
N ILE A 75 5.44 2.27 -1.01
CA ILE A 75 4.30 1.36 -1.14
C ILE A 75 3.68 1.52 -2.53
N ARG A 76 3.53 0.41 -3.25
CA ARG A 76 2.75 0.37 -4.49
C ARG A 76 1.36 -0.14 -4.19
N PHE A 77 0.36 0.60 -4.65
CA PHE A 77 -1.04 0.24 -4.48
C PHE A 77 -1.54 -0.53 -5.71
N PRO A 78 -1.88 -1.83 -5.61
CA PRO A 78 -2.48 -2.55 -6.73
C PRO A 78 -3.94 -2.10 -6.99
N ARG A 79 -4.60 -1.58 -5.95
CA ARG A 79 -5.99 -1.10 -5.98
C ARG A 79 -6.07 0.26 -5.30
N PHE A 80 -6.98 1.10 -5.78
CA PHE A 80 -7.14 2.45 -5.28
C PHE A 80 -7.66 2.43 -3.82
N PRO A 81 -7.02 3.13 -2.87
CA PRO A 81 -7.26 2.89 -1.44
C PRO A 81 -8.48 3.62 -0.84
N PHE A 82 -9.03 4.65 -1.50
CA PHE A 82 -10.08 5.51 -0.94
C PHE A 82 -10.99 6.13 -2.02
N GLY A 83 -11.99 6.91 -1.60
CA GLY A 83 -12.83 7.71 -2.49
C GLY A 83 -13.70 6.88 -3.44
N ARG A 84 -14.14 7.51 -4.53
CA ARG A 84 -15.06 6.93 -5.52
C ARG A 84 -14.57 5.61 -6.12
N PHE A 85 -13.26 5.47 -6.31
CA PHE A 85 -12.65 4.29 -6.93
C PHE A 85 -12.08 3.29 -5.90
N ARG A 86 -12.47 3.38 -4.63
CA ARG A 86 -11.96 2.49 -3.58
C ARG A 86 -12.11 1.01 -3.97
N GLY A 87 -11.01 0.27 -3.91
CA GLY A 87 -10.95 -1.15 -4.24
C GLY A 87 -10.89 -1.46 -5.75
N VAL A 88 -10.97 -0.46 -6.62
CA VAL A 88 -10.80 -0.63 -8.07
C VAL A 88 -9.31 -0.81 -8.39
N PRO A 89 -8.91 -1.78 -9.24
CA PRO A 89 -7.53 -1.89 -9.71
C PRO A 89 -7.04 -0.55 -10.29
N ILE A 90 -5.82 -0.13 -9.96
CA ILE A 90 -5.30 1.17 -10.44
C ILE A 90 -5.29 1.25 -11.98
N ALA A 91 -5.01 0.14 -12.64
CA ALA A 91 -5.08 0.01 -14.10
C ALA A 91 -6.47 0.27 -14.71
N ARG A 92 -7.54 0.25 -13.90
CA ARG A 92 -8.92 0.52 -14.33
C ARG A 92 -9.43 1.90 -13.90
N VAL A 93 -8.64 2.66 -13.13
CA VAL A 93 -9.01 4.03 -12.75
C VAL A 93 -8.83 4.94 -13.97
N PRO A 94 -9.81 5.79 -14.33
CA PRO A 94 -9.72 6.72 -15.46
C PRO A 94 -8.50 7.66 -15.41
N ASP A 95 -7.95 8.00 -16.58
CA ASP A 95 -6.79 8.91 -16.68
C ASP A 95 -7.08 10.29 -16.07
N ASP A 96 -8.23 10.86 -16.41
CA ASP A 96 -8.68 12.18 -15.95
C ASP A 96 -8.74 12.26 -14.42
N TYR A 97 -9.17 11.19 -13.76
CA TYR A 97 -9.18 11.10 -12.30
C TYR A 97 -7.77 11.02 -11.70
N LEU A 98 -6.89 10.22 -12.30
CA LEU A 98 -5.49 10.13 -11.86
C LEU A 98 -4.76 11.47 -12.06
N GLU A 99 -4.98 12.16 -13.17
CA GLU A 99 -4.43 13.48 -13.46
C GLU A 99 -4.98 14.58 -12.55
N TRP A 100 -6.30 14.55 -12.29
CA TRP A 100 -6.92 15.43 -11.29
C TRP A 100 -6.25 15.25 -9.92
N MET A 101 -6.08 14.00 -9.47
CA MET A 101 -5.42 13.69 -8.20
C MET A 101 -3.98 14.25 -8.14
N MET A 102 -3.26 14.25 -9.26
CA MET A 102 -1.90 14.80 -9.31
C MET A 102 -1.85 16.32 -9.18
N ARG A 103 -2.90 17.02 -9.63
CA ARG A 103 -3.05 18.48 -9.56
C ARG A 103 -3.66 18.98 -8.25
N CYS A 104 -4.44 18.16 -7.56
CA CYS A 104 -5.00 18.50 -6.26
C CYS A 104 -3.90 18.66 -5.21
N ALA A 105 -3.81 19.87 -4.66
CA ALA A 105 -2.86 20.23 -3.62
C ALA A 105 -3.46 20.17 -2.20
N ASP A 106 -4.79 20.26 -2.05
CA ASP A 106 -5.46 20.35 -0.75
C ASP A 106 -6.74 19.48 -0.68
N PRO A 107 -6.86 18.56 0.31
CA PRO A 107 -5.76 18.05 1.12
C PRO A 107 -4.74 17.30 0.26
N PRO A 108 -3.44 17.36 0.57
CA PRO A 108 -2.43 16.67 -0.21
C PRO A 108 -2.61 15.15 -0.09
N PHE A 109 -2.63 14.46 -1.25
CA PHE A 109 -2.64 13.01 -1.28
C PHE A 109 -1.30 12.43 -0.82
N ASP A 110 -1.36 11.26 -0.18
CA ASP A 110 -0.19 10.51 0.28
C ASP A 110 0.83 10.28 -0.87
N ALA A 111 2.12 10.40 -0.55
CA ALA A 111 3.19 10.37 -1.54
C ALA A 111 3.28 9.02 -2.27
N ASP A 112 2.94 7.92 -1.60
CA ASP A 112 2.97 6.58 -2.17
C ASP A 112 1.85 6.41 -3.21
N ILE A 113 0.63 6.88 -2.92
CA ILE A 113 -0.48 6.82 -3.89
C ILE A 113 -0.24 7.74 -5.09
N ARG A 114 0.28 8.96 -4.88
CA ARG A 114 0.58 9.90 -5.98
C ARG A 114 1.58 9.30 -6.96
N GLY A 115 2.71 8.79 -6.49
CA GLY A 115 3.67 8.18 -7.41
C GLY A 115 3.25 6.80 -7.92
N THR A 116 2.29 6.11 -7.28
CA THR A 116 1.65 4.94 -7.91
C THR A 116 0.81 5.36 -9.11
N ALA A 117 0.01 6.42 -8.98
CA ALA A 117 -0.78 6.97 -10.09
C ALA A 117 0.11 7.56 -11.19
N SER A 118 1.16 8.29 -10.84
CA SER A 118 2.12 8.83 -11.80
C SER A 118 2.82 7.72 -12.59
N ALA A 119 3.23 6.63 -11.94
CA ALA A 119 3.82 5.49 -12.63
C ALA A 119 2.81 4.81 -13.57
N GLU A 120 1.55 4.72 -13.18
CA GLU A 120 0.49 4.16 -14.03
C GLU A 120 0.21 5.04 -15.26
N LEU A 121 0.10 6.35 -15.09
CA LEU A 121 -0.06 7.29 -16.21
C LEU A 121 1.13 7.19 -17.18
N ALA A 122 2.36 7.17 -16.67
CA ALA A 122 3.56 7.01 -17.49
C ALA A 122 3.56 5.69 -18.27
N ARG A 123 3.12 4.58 -17.65
CA ARG A 123 2.97 3.28 -18.30
C ARG A 123 1.97 3.36 -19.46
N ARG A 124 0.81 3.98 -19.26
CA ARG A 124 -0.23 4.15 -20.30
C ARG A 124 0.26 5.01 -21.46
N THR A 125 0.96 6.11 -21.18
CA THR A 125 1.56 6.97 -22.22
C THR A 125 2.59 6.20 -23.05
N ALA A 126 3.45 5.42 -22.40
CA ALA A 126 4.44 4.61 -23.08
C ALA A 126 3.80 3.51 -23.95
N GLU A 127 2.69 2.91 -23.52
CA GLU A 127 1.93 1.93 -24.30
C GLU A 127 1.29 2.56 -25.54
N ARG A 128 0.59 3.69 -25.38
CA ARG A 128 0.02 4.42 -26.53
C ARG A 128 1.08 4.82 -27.54
N ALA A 129 2.25 5.27 -27.07
CA ALA A 129 3.37 5.63 -27.94
C ALA A 129 3.96 4.42 -28.70
N ARG A 130 3.91 3.22 -28.11
CA ARG A 130 4.31 1.97 -28.81
C ARG A 130 3.29 1.60 -29.88
N ASP A 131 2.01 1.67 -29.57
CA ASP A 131 0.93 1.34 -30.50
C ASP A 131 0.89 2.29 -31.70
N LEU A 132 1.30 3.55 -31.50
CA LEU A 132 1.39 4.59 -32.52
C LEU A 132 2.65 4.52 -33.41
N ARG A 133 3.56 3.56 -33.20
CA ARG A 133 4.69 3.32 -34.12
C ARG A 133 4.30 2.19 -35.09
N PRO A 134 3.80 2.46 -36.31
CA PRO A 134 3.62 1.42 -37.30
C PRO A 134 4.98 0.91 -37.74
N SER A 135 5.07 -0.36 -38.11
CA SER A 135 6.28 -1.01 -38.61
C SER A 135 6.88 -0.21 -39.77
N LEU A 136 7.97 0.51 -39.52
CA LEU A 136 8.89 0.94 -40.57
C LEU A 136 9.58 -0.32 -41.08
N ARG A 137 8.95 -1.03 -42.02
CA ARG A 137 9.68 -2.00 -42.85
C ARG A 137 10.58 -1.17 -43.78
N PRO A 138 11.89 -1.45 -43.86
CA PRO A 138 12.71 -0.87 -44.90
C PRO A 138 12.21 -1.37 -46.25
N ALA A 139 11.87 -0.47 -47.16
CA ALA A 139 11.64 -0.81 -48.56
C ALA A 139 12.96 -1.32 -49.13
N SER A 140 12.92 -2.54 -49.68
CA SER A 140 14.05 -3.18 -50.39
C SER A 140 14.17 -2.65 -51.80
#